data_AF-A0A7S0CIL0-F1
#
_entry.id   AF-A0A7S0CIL0-F1
#
_cell.length_a   1.000
_cell.length_b   1.000
_cell.length_c   1.000
_cell.angle_alpha   90.00
_cell.angle_beta   90.00
_cell.angle_gamma   90.00
#
_symmetry.space_group_name_H-M   'P 1'
#
loop_
_entity.id
_entity.type
_entity.pdbx_description
1 polymer ?
#
loop_
_entity_poly.entity_id
_entity_poly.type
_entity_poly.pdbx_seq_one_letter_code
_entity_poly.pdbx_strand_id
1 'polypeptide(L)'
;MSRFADVSPGGVTPLTNNIRHIRNNVLTPIMAQLKTNGQKVALILATNGLPSDSRGTSGPDAKEEFLEALTSLEGFPVSIVIRLSTNDDDVVKFYNSINQEIDLAVRVVHDFSGEAHKIYAHNKWLTYGLQIHRYREFGCHHTFFDLLGERALTLSEIHAFCVLMFGISNIPDPNADFSGFTESLKKIMRSCSKDQWNSVKKRVEPWINIGKLESIYGPSYCAIM
;
A
#
# COMPACT_ATOMS: atom_id res chain seq x y z
N MET A 1 17.97 -4.77 -32.40
CA MET A 1 17.40 -4.32 -31.12
C MET A 1 16.44 -3.19 -31.42
N SER A 2 15.16 -3.35 -31.10
CA SER A 2 14.14 -2.30 -31.19
C SER A 2 14.47 -1.17 -30.22
N ARG A 3 14.31 0.10 -30.61
CA ARG A 3 14.43 1.20 -29.63
C ARG A 3 13.19 1.17 -28.75
N PHE A 4 13.30 1.62 -27.51
CA PHE A 4 12.15 1.73 -26.60
C PHE A 4 11.01 2.57 -27.19
N ALA A 5 11.35 3.57 -28.02
CA ALA A 5 10.39 4.41 -28.74
C ALA A 5 9.58 3.69 -29.83
N ASP A 6 10.06 2.53 -30.30
CA ASP A 6 9.46 1.78 -31.40
C ASP A 6 8.59 0.61 -30.90
N VAL A 7 8.40 0.49 -29.59
CA VAL A 7 7.60 -0.56 -28.96
C VAL A 7 6.24 0.02 -28.58
N SER A 8 5.17 -0.49 -29.18
CA SER A 8 3.81 -0.22 -28.73
C SER A 8 3.33 -1.32 -27.79
N PRO A 9 2.62 -0.99 -26.69
CA PRO A 9 1.93 -2.00 -25.90
C PRO A 9 0.90 -2.72 -26.78
N GLY A 10 0.81 -4.04 -26.65
CA GLY A 10 -0.13 -4.88 -27.38
C GLY A 10 -0.35 -6.21 -26.65
N GLY A 11 -1.41 -6.92 -27.01
CA GLY A 11 -1.79 -8.19 -26.39
C GLY A 11 -2.99 -8.07 -25.45
N VAL A 12 -3.22 -9.13 -24.69
CA VAL A 12 -4.36 -9.28 -23.76
C VAL A 12 -3.88 -9.13 -22.31
N THR A 13 -4.79 -9.27 -21.34
CA THR A 13 -4.51 -9.19 -19.90
C THR A 13 -4.73 -10.59 -19.26
N PRO A 14 -3.84 -11.58 -19.52
CA PRO A 14 -4.08 -12.99 -19.20
C PRO A 14 -3.80 -13.32 -17.73
N LEU A 15 -4.24 -12.47 -16.80
CA LEU A 15 -3.95 -12.59 -15.37
C LEU A 15 -4.43 -13.93 -14.80
N THR A 16 -5.62 -14.38 -15.21
CA THR A 16 -6.21 -15.66 -14.81
C THR A 16 -5.28 -16.84 -15.10
N ASN A 17 -4.77 -16.93 -16.33
CA ASN A 17 -3.88 -18.02 -16.74
C ASN A 17 -2.54 -17.96 -16.02
N ASN A 18 -2.02 -16.75 -15.79
CA ASN A 18 -0.78 -16.55 -15.05
C ASN A 18 -0.92 -16.97 -13.58
N ILE A 19 -2.05 -16.66 -12.93
CA ILE A 19 -2.34 -17.09 -11.56
C ILE A 19 -2.42 -18.63 -11.50
N ARG A 20 -3.20 -19.25 -12.39
CA ARG A 20 -3.32 -20.72 -12.47
C ARG A 20 -1.94 -21.36 -12.71
N HIS A 21 -1.12 -20.77 -13.57
CA HIS A 21 0.24 -21.23 -13.83
C HIS A 21 1.14 -21.13 -12.59
N ILE A 22 1.15 -19.99 -11.91
CA ILE A 22 1.93 -19.76 -10.68
C ILE A 22 1.49 -20.72 -9.58
N ARG A 23 0.18 -20.92 -9.40
CA ARG A 23 -0.37 -21.89 -8.45
C ARG A 23 0.21 -23.28 -8.69
N ASN A 24 0.04 -23.79 -9.92
CA ASN A 24 0.37 -25.18 -10.22
C ASN A 24 1.88 -25.45 -10.27
N ASN A 25 2.65 -24.52 -10.83
CA ASN A 25 4.07 -24.75 -11.15
C ASN A 25 5.04 -24.14 -10.14
N VAL A 26 4.59 -23.17 -9.34
CA VAL A 26 5.44 -22.49 -8.36
C VAL A 26 4.97 -22.78 -6.94
N LEU A 27 3.71 -22.47 -6.62
CA LEU A 27 3.22 -22.51 -5.24
C LEU A 27 3.00 -23.94 -4.75
N THR A 28 2.33 -24.80 -5.53
CA THR A 28 2.06 -26.20 -5.15
C THR A 28 3.34 -26.97 -4.81
N PRO A 29 4.42 -26.92 -5.61
CA PRO A 29 5.66 -27.63 -5.29
C PRO A 29 6.36 -27.15 -4.01
N ILE A 30 6.31 -25.86 -3.69
CA ILE A 30 7.08 -25.27 -2.56
C ILE A 30 6.25 -25.07 -1.28
N MET A 31 4.94 -25.35 -1.33
CA MET A 31 4.00 -25.05 -0.25
C MET A 31 4.40 -25.68 1.10
N ALA A 32 4.83 -26.94 1.10
CA ALA A 32 5.24 -27.63 2.32
C ALA A 32 6.47 -26.98 2.97
N GLN A 33 7.44 -26.57 2.16
CA GLN A 33 8.64 -25.87 2.61
C GLN A 33 8.29 -24.49 3.18
N LEU A 34 7.45 -23.72 2.47
CA LEU A 34 7.03 -22.40 2.95
C LEU A 34 6.33 -22.49 4.31
N LYS A 35 5.43 -23.44 4.49
CA LYS A 35 4.74 -23.67 5.78
C LYS A 35 5.73 -24.06 6.89
N THR A 36 6.63 -24.99 6.61
CA THR A 36 7.64 -25.46 7.59
C THR A 36 8.54 -24.30 8.04
N ASN A 37 8.91 -23.42 7.12
CA ASN A 37 9.80 -22.29 7.39
C ASN A 37 9.07 -21.04 7.89
N GLY A 38 7.74 -21.06 8.02
CA GLY A 38 6.95 -19.86 8.34
C GLY A 38 7.06 -18.75 7.29
N GLN A 39 7.38 -19.09 6.04
CA GLN A 39 7.57 -18.15 4.94
C GLN A 39 6.27 -17.92 4.18
N LYS A 40 6.15 -16.73 3.58
CA LYS A 40 5.04 -16.35 2.70
C LYS A 40 5.57 -15.84 1.36
N VAL A 41 4.77 -15.98 0.31
CA VAL A 41 5.05 -15.45 -1.02
C VAL A 41 4.25 -14.17 -1.24
N ALA A 42 4.92 -13.09 -1.64
CA ALA A 42 4.25 -11.90 -2.14
C ALA A 42 4.01 -12.06 -3.65
N LEU A 43 2.74 -12.19 -4.07
CA LEU A 43 2.34 -12.23 -5.47
C LEU A 43 1.95 -10.84 -5.94
N ILE A 44 2.77 -10.24 -6.80
CA ILE A 44 2.56 -8.88 -7.31
C ILE A 44 1.96 -8.96 -8.72
N LEU A 45 0.72 -8.52 -8.86
CA LEU A 45 -0.02 -8.44 -10.12
C LEU A 45 -0.02 -6.98 -10.58
N ALA A 46 0.84 -6.64 -11.54
CA ALA A 46 0.84 -5.31 -12.15
C ALA A 46 -0.07 -5.31 -13.38
N THR A 47 -1.06 -4.41 -13.42
CA THR A 47 -2.05 -4.34 -14.51
C THR A 47 -2.50 -2.91 -14.77
N ASN A 48 -2.85 -2.61 -16.02
CA ASN A 48 -3.50 -1.37 -16.42
C ASN A 48 -4.92 -1.59 -16.96
N GLY A 49 -5.45 -2.81 -16.88
CA GLY A 49 -6.74 -3.19 -17.45
C GLY A 49 -7.46 -4.28 -16.67
N LEU A 50 -8.70 -4.53 -17.07
CA LEU A 50 -9.51 -5.65 -16.59
C LEU A 50 -8.90 -6.99 -17.03
N PRO A 51 -9.12 -8.08 -16.27
CA PRO A 51 -8.77 -9.42 -16.72
C PRO A 51 -9.50 -9.73 -18.04
N SER A 52 -8.81 -10.39 -18.97
CA SER A 52 -9.38 -10.76 -20.26
C SER A 52 -9.09 -12.21 -20.66
N ASP A 53 -9.97 -12.74 -21.51
CA ASP A 53 -9.80 -14.05 -22.13
C ASP A 53 -8.64 -14.05 -23.15
N SER A 54 -8.38 -15.21 -23.77
CA SER A 54 -7.33 -15.35 -24.78
C SER A 54 -7.54 -14.49 -26.04
N ARG A 55 -8.73 -13.91 -26.21
CA ARG A 55 -9.09 -13.01 -27.32
C ARG A 55 -9.04 -11.54 -26.92
N GLY A 56 -8.79 -11.23 -25.65
CA GLY A 56 -8.74 -9.87 -25.11
C GLY A 56 -10.08 -9.32 -24.66
N THR A 57 -11.12 -10.15 -24.59
CA THR A 57 -12.45 -9.73 -24.13
C THR A 57 -12.50 -9.73 -22.61
N SER A 58 -12.87 -8.59 -22.02
CA SER A 58 -12.97 -8.37 -20.56
C SER A 58 -14.43 -8.43 -20.06
N GLY A 59 -15.14 -9.50 -20.44
CA GLY A 59 -16.55 -9.72 -20.08
C GLY A 59 -16.75 -10.23 -18.65
N PRO A 60 -18.01 -10.42 -18.21
CA PRO A 60 -18.35 -11.00 -16.91
C PRO A 60 -17.63 -12.34 -16.66
N ASP A 61 -17.67 -13.25 -17.62
CA ASP A 61 -17.03 -14.58 -17.53
C ASP A 61 -15.52 -14.47 -17.25
N ALA A 62 -14.82 -13.55 -17.93
CA ALA A 62 -13.38 -13.36 -17.73
C ALA A 62 -13.06 -12.79 -16.33
N LYS A 63 -13.95 -11.98 -15.76
CA LYS A 63 -13.83 -11.44 -14.40
C LYS A 63 -14.11 -12.52 -13.36
N GLU A 64 -15.16 -13.32 -13.57
CA GLU A 64 -15.50 -14.46 -12.70
C GLU A 64 -14.37 -15.48 -12.67
N GLU A 65 -13.86 -15.90 -13.83
CA GLU A 65 -12.71 -16.79 -13.91
C GLU A 65 -11.47 -16.25 -13.19
N PHE A 66 -11.25 -14.94 -13.25
CA PHE A 66 -10.16 -14.29 -12.53
C PHE A 66 -10.35 -14.35 -11.01
N LEU A 67 -11.56 -14.11 -10.52
CA LEU A 67 -11.91 -14.25 -9.10
C LEU A 67 -11.73 -15.69 -8.65
N GLU A 68 -12.23 -16.67 -9.40
CA GLU A 68 -12.01 -18.10 -9.13
C GLU A 68 -10.52 -18.44 -9.06
N ALA A 69 -9.70 -17.89 -9.97
CA ALA A 69 -8.27 -18.10 -9.95
C ALA A 69 -7.62 -17.51 -8.69
N LEU A 70 -8.04 -16.33 -8.23
CA LEU A 70 -7.60 -15.75 -6.96
C LEU A 70 -8.03 -16.63 -5.78
N THR A 71 -9.31 -16.97 -5.66
CA THR A 71 -9.87 -17.86 -4.62
C THR A 71 -9.15 -19.21 -4.60
N SER A 72 -8.68 -19.71 -5.74
CA SER A 72 -7.92 -20.96 -5.80
C SER A 72 -6.57 -20.93 -5.07
N LEU A 73 -6.09 -19.73 -4.70
CA LEU A 73 -4.92 -19.51 -3.86
C LEU A 73 -5.22 -19.54 -2.36
N GLU A 74 -6.49 -19.66 -1.95
CA GLU A 74 -6.86 -19.85 -0.55
C GLU A 74 -6.15 -21.08 0.05
N GLY A 75 -5.69 -20.94 1.29
CA GLY A 75 -4.90 -21.96 2.00
C GLY A 75 -3.41 -22.01 1.63
N PHE A 76 -2.96 -21.27 0.60
CA PHE A 76 -1.54 -21.05 0.34
C PHE A 76 -0.99 -19.90 1.21
N PRO A 77 0.29 -19.94 1.62
CA PRO A 77 0.92 -18.86 2.35
C PRO A 77 1.29 -17.70 1.39
N VAL A 78 0.29 -17.05 0.80
CA VAL A 78 0.45 -16.00 -0.21
C VAL A 78 -0.18 -14.69 0.29
N SER A 79 0.41 -13.57 -0.10
CA SER A 79 -0.17 -12.24 0.02
C SER A 79 -0.17 -11.60 -1.36
N ILE A 80 -1.30 -11.05 -1.79
CA ILE A 80 -1.47 -10.57 -3.17
C ILE A 80 -1.49 -9.05 -3.16
N VAL A 81 -0.69 -8.45 -4.05
CA VAL A 81 -0.71 -7.01 -4.33
C VAL A 81 -1.11 -6.81 -5.78
N ILE A 82 -2.24 -6.14 -6.00
CA ILE A 82 -2.68 -5.69 -7.31
C ILE A 82 -2.23 -4.24 -7.47
N ARG A 83 -1.20 -4.04 -8.29
CA ARG A 83 -0.64 -2.73 -8.61
C ARG A 83 -1.32 -2.17 -9.86
N LEU A 84 -2.16 -1.16 -9.69
CA LEU A 84 -2.84 -0.52 -10.81
C LEU A 84 -1.94 0.54 -11.43
N SER A 85 -1.71 0.39 -12.74
CA SER A 85 -0.94 1.32 -13.57
C SER A 85 -1.85 2.11 -14.51
N THR A 86 -3.10 2.34 -14.08
CA THR A 86 -4.14 3.03 -14.83
C THR A 86 -4.95 3.94 -13.92
N ASN A 87 -5.55 4.97 -14.51
CA ASN A 87 -6.54 5.84 -13.87
C ASN A 87 -7.95 5.59 -14.44
N ASP A 88 -8.15 4.48 -15.15
CA ASP A 88 -9.46 4.07 -15.62
C ASP A 88 -10.35 3.69 -14.43
N ASP A 89 -11.45 4.43 -14.27
CA ASP A 89 -12.36 4.30 -13.14
C ASP A 89 -13.00 2.93 -13.04
N ASP A 90 -13.29 2.26 -14.16
CA ASP A 90 -13.95 0.96 -14.17
C ASP A 90 -12.98 -0.15 -13.77
N VAL A 91 -11.72 -0.03 -14.19
CA VAL A 91 -10.62 -0.91 -13.73
C VAL A 91 -10.41 -0.73 -12.23
N VAL A 92 -10.30 0.52 -11.77
CA VAL A 92 -10.09 0.88 -10.36
C VAL A 92 -11.23 0.36 -9.48
N LYS A 93 -12.49 0.56 -9.89
CA LYS A 93 -13.67 0.08 -9.15
C LYS A 93 -13.68 -1.44 -9.05
N PHE A 94 -13.43 -2.14 -10.16
CA PHE A 94 -13.41 -3.59 -10.19
C PHE A 94 -12.39 -4.16 -9.18
N TYR A 95 -11.13 -3.75 -9.26
CA TYR A 95 -10.13 -4.32 -8.36
C TYR A 95 -10.38 -3.95 -6.89
N ASN A 96 -10.89 -2.75 -6.60
CA ASN A 96 -11.25 -2.37 -5.23
C ASN A 96 -12.44 -3.17 -4.66
N SER A 97 -13.33 -3.74 -5.49
CA SER A 97 -14.43 -4.57 -4.99
C SER A 97 -13.98 -5.96 -4.54
N ILE A 98 -12.87 -6.48 -5.10
CA ILE A 98 -12.37 -7.83 -4.84
C ILE A 98 -12.17 -8.11 -3.35
N ASN A 99 -11.68 -7.14 -2.58
CA ASN A 99 -11.45 -7.31 -1.13
C ASN A 99 -12.74 -7.57 -0.33
N GLN A 100 -13.92 -7.33 -0.92
CA GLN A 100 -15.21 -7.63 -0.32
C GLN A 100 -15.72 -9.04 -0.66
N GLU A 101 -15.09 -9.69 -1.65
CA GLU A 101 -15.59 -10.91 -2.28
C GLU A 101 -14.79 -12.16 -1.89
N ILE A 102 -13.55 -12.02 -1.42
CA ILE A 102 -12.65 -13.16 -1.14
C ILE A 102 -11.96 -13.04 0.24
N ASP A 103 -11.78 -14.17 0.92
CA ASP A 103 -11.09 -14.28 2.22
C ASP A 103 -9.57 -14.44 2.02
N LEU A 104 -9.00 -13.58 1.19
CA LEU A 104 -7.57 -13.53 0.89
C LEU A 104 -7.00 -12.17 1.25
N ALA A 105 -5.73 -12.17 1.65
CA ALA A 105 -4.96 -10.94 1.86
C ALA A 105 -4.61 -10.30 0.50
N VAL A 106 -5.62 -9.72 -0.15
CA VAL A 106 -5.49 -8.96 -1.39
C VAL A 106 -5.43 -7.48 -1.07
N ARG A 107 -4.50 -6.78 -1.70
CA ARG A 107 -4.35 -5.32 -1.55
C ARG A 107 -4.24 -4.68 -2.91
N VAL A 108 -5.04 -3.64 -3.10
CA VAL A 108 -5.01 -2.84 -4.32
C VAL A 108 -4.21 -1.58 -4.05
N VAL A 109 -3.10 -1.42 -4.76
CA VAL A 109 -2.25 -0.24 -4.69
C VAL A 109 -2.45 0.53 -5.98
N HIS A 110 -3.05 1.72 -5.87
CA HIS A 110 -3.26 2.65 -6.98
C HIS A 110 -1.97 3.39 -7.33
N ASP A 111 -2.06 4.36 -8.23
CA ASP A 111 -0.94 5.23 -8.53
C ASP A 111 -0.46 6.00 -7.28
N PHE A 112 0.79 6.46 -7.34
CA PHE A 112 1.41 7.20 -6.23
C PHE A 112 0.61 8.43 -5.82
N SER A 113 0.05 9.17 -6.78
CA SER A 113 -0.70 10.39 -6.49
C SER A 113 -2.04 10.06 -5.85
N GLY A 114 -2.81 9.12 -6.41
CA GLY A 114 -4.09 8.69 -5.85
C GLY A 114 -3.96 8.19 -4.41
N GLU A 115 -2.97 7.34 -4.13
CA GLU A 115 -2.71 6.85 -2.77
C GLU A 115 -2.32 7.98 -1.81
N ALA A 116 -1.48 8.92 -2.25
CA ALA A 116 -1.12 10.08 -1.42
C ALA A 116 -2.34 10.93 -1.06
N HIS A 117 -3.29 11.12 -1.98
CA HIS A 117 -4.50 11.88 -1.72
C HIS A 117 -5.39 11.19 -0.68
N LYS A 118 -5.58 9.87 -0.77
CA LYS A 118 -6.33 9.08 0.22
C LYS A 118 -5.69 9.22 1.61
N ILE A 119 -4.38 9.00 1.70
CA ILE A 119 -3.65 9.08 2.97
C ILE A 119 -3.70 10.50 3.52
N TYR A 120 -3.53 11.52 2.68
CA TYR A 120 -3.63 12.91 3.11
C TYR A 120 -5.03 13.28 3.59
N ALA A 121 -6.10 12.68 3.06
CA ALA A 121 -7.47 12.94 3.52
C ALA A 121 -7.64 12.57 5.01
N HIS A 122 -7.03 11.47 5.44
CA HIS A 122 -7.13 10.94 6.80
C HIS A 122 -5.98 11.38 7.73
N ASN A 123 -4.76 11.46 7.22
CA ASN A 123 -3.52 11.65 7.98
C ASN A 123 -2.70 12.81 7.38
N LYS A 124 -3.27 14.03 7.39
CA LYS A 124 -2.69 15.27 6.83
C LYS A 124 -1.29 15.64 7.35
N TRP A 125 -0.89 15.06 8.48
CA TRP A 125 0.40 15.25 9.11
C TRP A 125 1.51 14.42 8.44
N LEU A 126 1.17 13.38 7.68
CA LEU A 126 2.13 12.51 7.00
C LEU A 126 2.30 12.94 5.54
N THR A 127 3.56 13.10 5.12
CA THR A 127 3.91 13.17 3.69
C THR A 127 4.10 11.75 3.17
N TYR A 128 3.17 11.27 2.34
CA TYR A 128 3.30 9.97 1.70
C TYR A 128 4.39 9.99 0.63
N GLY A 129 5.59 9.54 1.01
CA GLY A 129 6.76 9.48 0.14
C GLY A 129 6.79 8.25 -0.76
N LEU A 130 7.59 8.33 -1.82
CA LEU A 130 7.72 7.26 -2.82
C LEU A 130 8.24 5.94 -2.21
N GLN A 131 9.02 6.01 -1.14
CA GLN A 131 9.59 4.84 -0.46
C GLN A 131 8.51 4.01 0.23
N ILE A 132 7.55 4.66 0.90
CA ILE A 132 6.38 3.97 1.47
C ILE A 132 5.56 3.33 0.34
N HIS A 133 5.37 4.06 -0.75
CA HIS A 133 4.63 3.55 -1.89
C HIS A 133 5.28 2.30 -2.49
N ARG A 134 6.60 2.34 -2.74
CA ARG A 134 7.35 1.16 -3.23
C ARG A 134 7.30 0.00 -2.25
N TYR A 135 7.44 0.26 -0.94
CA TYR A 135 7.33 -0.76 0.09
C TYR A 135 6.00 -1.53 0.00
N ARG A 136 4.89 -0.80 -0.21
CA ARG A 136 3.56 -1.41 -0.40
C ARG A 136 3.45 -2.17 -1.73
N GLU A 137 3.96 -1.61 -2.83
CA GLU A 137 3.96 -2.27 -4.14
C GLU A 137 4.75 -3.61 -4.14
N PHE A 138 5.79 -3.72 -3.32
CA PHE A 138 6.60 -4.95 -3.18
C PHE A 138 5.96 -6.03 -2.29
N GLY A 139 4.74 -5.81 -1.80
CA GLY A 139 4.04 -6.79 -0.97
C GLY A 139 4.51 -6.84 0.48
N CYS A 140 5.37 -5.92 0.91
CA CYS A 140 5.72 -5.81 2.31
C CYS A 140 4.48 -5.41 3.12
N HIS A 141 4.16 -6.20 4.14
CA HIS A 141 2.94 -6.03 4.92
C HIS A 141 3.26 -5.43 6.29
N HIS A 142 2.52 -4.38 6.65
CA HIS A 142 2.45 -3.90 8.02
C HIS A 142 1.10 -3.20 8.20
N THR A 143 0.38 -3.55 9.27
CA THR A 143 -0.99 -3.08 9.55
C THR A 143 -1.13 -1.56 9.46
N PHE A 144 -0.17 -0.80 10.01
CA PHE A 144 -0.20 0.66 9.95
C PHE A 144 -0.25 1.22 8.51
N PHE A 145 0.43 0.61 7.54
CA PHE A 145 0.38 1.11 6.15
C PHE A 145 -0.96 0.86 5.48
N ASP A 146 -1.72 -0.14 5.93
CA ASP A 146 -3.06 -0.41 5.43
C ASP A 146 -4.05 0.61 6.05
N LEU A 147 -3.93 0.88 7.36
CA LEU A 147 -4.78 1.85 8.07
C LEU A 147 -4.64 3.31 7.58
N LEU A 148 -3.47 3.71 7.07
CA LEU A 148 -3.17 5.09 6.66
C LEU A 148 -4.18 5.68 5.66
N GLY A 149 -4.69 4.85 4.75
CA GLY A 149 -5.65 5.24 3.71
C GLY A 149 -7.11 5.02 4.10
N GLU A 150 -7.38 4.38 5.24
CA GLU A 150 -8.73 3.99 5.67
C GLU A 150 -9.28 4.96 6.73
N ARG A 151 -8.43 5.39 7.67
CA ARG A 151 -8.83 6.28 8.75
C ARG A 151 -7.67 7.08 9.33
N ALA A 152 -8.01 8.07 10.14
CA ALA A 152 -7.03 8.74 10.98
C ALA A 152 -6.44 7.74 11.99
N LEU A 153 -5.12 7.77 12.15
CA LEU A 153 -4.46 6.99 13.20
C LEU A 153 -4.71 7.61 14.57
N THR A 154 -4.77 6.78 15.60
CA THR A 154 -4.78 7.21 17.01
C THR A 154 -3.38 7.62 17.45
N LEU A 155 -3.26 8.34 18.57
CA LEU A 155 -1.95 8.76 19.10
C LEU A 155 -0.98 7.59 19.32
N SER A 156 -1.47 6.47 19.87
CA SER A 156 -0.66 5.28 20.10
C SER A 156 -0.23 4.61 18.78
N GLU A 157 -1.08 4.61 17.76
CA GLU A 157 -0.73 4.12 16.43
C GLU A 157 0.25 5.04 15.71
N ILE A 158 0.14 6.36 15.88
CA ILE A 158 1.12 7.33 15.37
C ILE A 158 2.48 7.09 16.00
N HIS A 159 2.53 6.86 17.31
CA HIS A 159 3.78 6.52 18.01
C HIS A 159 4.40 5.25 17.44
N ALA A 160 3.65 4.16 17.38
CA ALA A 160 4.12 2.89 16.84
C ALA A 160 4.52 2.99 15.35
N PHE A 161 3.80 3.77 14.56
CA PHE A 161 4.14 4.06 13.17
C PHE A 161 5.47 4.83 13.06
N CYS A 162 5.72 5.82 13.91
CA CYS A 162 6.97 6.57 13.91
C CYS A 162 8.16 5.70 14.33
N VAL A 163 7.97 4.84 15.34
CA VAL A 163 8.95 3.84 15.78
C VAL A 163 9.34 2.93 14.60
N LEU A 164 8.34 2.41 13.87
CA LEU A 164 8.55 1.58 12.69
C LEU A 164 9.27 2.33 11.56
N MET A 165 8.78 3.52 11.20
CA MET A 165 9.27 4.30 10.06
C MET A 165 10.72 4.75 10.22
N PHE A 166 11.12 5.11 11.45
CA PHE A 166 12.45 5.67 11.71
C PHE A 166 13.38 4.69 12.42
N GLY A 167 12.92 3.49 12.79
CA GLY A 167 13.75 2.45 13.42
C GLY A 167 14.27 2.85 14.80
N ILE A 168 13.44 3.52 15.59
CA ILE A 168 13.82 4.14 16.88
C ILE A 168 12.90 3.67 18.01
N SER A 169 13.46 3.32 19.17
CA SER A 169 12.70 2.79 20.31
C SER A 169 12.43 3.81 21.42
N ASN A 170 13.19 4.91 21.48
CA ASN A 170 13.21 5.83 22.62
C ASN A 170 12.49 7.16 22.31
N ILE A 171 11.27 7.10 21.80
CA ILE A 171 10.40 8.28 21.67
C ILE A 171 9.39 8.26 22.82
N PRO A 172 9.16 9.37 23.55
CA PRO A 172 8.12 9.46 24.58
C PRO A 172 6.74 9.03 24.06
N ASP A 173 5.91 8.42 24.93
CA ASP A 173 4.52 8.12 24.60
C ASP A 173 3.74 9.44 24.47
N PRO A 174 3.13 9.75 23.31
CA PRO A 174 2.41 10.99 23.10
C PRO A 174 1.19 11.16 24.00
N ASN A 175 0.64 10.07 24.56
CA ASN A 175 -0.48 10.16 25.52
C ASN A 175 -0.01 10.67 26.89
N ALA A 176 1.26 10.42 27.26
CA ALA A 176 1.84 10.85 28.53
C ALA A 176 2.62 12.17 28.39
N ASP A 177 3.36 12.34 27.30
CA ASP A 177 4.18 13.51 27.02
C ASP A 177 4.17 13.84 25.52
N PHE A 178 3.10 14.53 25.09
CA PHE A 178 2.96 14.98 23.71
C PHE A 178 4.06 15.97 23.29
N SER A 179 4.51 16.84 24.21
CA SER A 179 5.53 17.84 23.92
C SER A 179 6.90 17.20 23.69
N GLY A 180 7.31 16.28 24.56
CA GLY A 180 8.54 15.51 24.39
C GLY A 180 8.50 14.61 23.16
N PHE A 181 7.34 14.05 22.84
CA PHE A 181 7.13 13.31 21.59
C PHE A 181 7.39 14.19 20.36
N THR A 182 6.77 15.37 20.25
CA THR A 182 6.95 16.25 19.08
C THR A 182 8.36 16.84 19.02
N GLU A 183 9.00 17.15 20.15
CA GLU A 183 10.39 17.59 20.19
C GLU A 183 11.34 16.50 19.67
N SER A 184 11.11 15.25 20.07
CA SER A 184 11.87 14.10 19.57
C SER A 184 11.70 13.94 18.06
N LEU A 185 10.46 14.02 17.55
CA LEU A 185 10.20 14.01 16.11
C LEU A 185 10.89 15.16 15.37
N LYS A 186 10.90 16.38 15.92
CA LYS A 186 11.65 17.52 15.34
C LYS A 186 13.15 17.21 15.23
N LYS A 187 13.75 16.56 16.23
CA LYS A 187 15.15 16.12 16.19
C LYS A 187 15.38 15.07 15.11
N ILE A 188 14.49 14.06 15.02
CA ILE A 188 14.57 13.00 14.01
C ILE A 188 14.46 13.57 12.60
N MET A 189 13.54 14.51 12.35
CA MET A 189 13.37 15.15 11.05
C MET A 189 14.61 15.95 10.61
N ARG A 190 15.34 16.55 11.57
CA ARG A 190 16.61 17.23 11.27
C ARG A 190 17.74 16.25 10.92
N SER A 191 17.76 15.07 11.52
CA SER A 191 18.78 14.04 11.27
C SER A 191 18.45 13.12 10.08
N CYS A 192 17.17 12.98 9.74
CA CYS A 192 16.74 12.12 8.65
C CYS A 192 17.09 12.79 7.32
N SER A 193 17.99 12.18 6.55
CA SER A 193 18.41 12.76 5.28
C SER A 193 17.30 12.59 4.25
N LYS A 194 16.72 13.73 3.83
CA LYS A 194 15.87 13.99 2.66
C LYS A 194 14.38 14.12 2.99
N ASP A 195 13.91 15.34 2.80
CA ASP A 195 12.50 15.65 2.59
C ASP A 195 11.94 14.86 1.41
N GLN A 196 10.62 14.69 1.40
CA GLN A 196 9.89 13.91 0.41
C GLN A 196 9.07 14.81 -0.49
N TRP A 197 8.94 14.39 -1.75
CA TRP A 197 7.98 15.02 -2.65
C TRP A 197 6.56 14.70 -2.19
N ASN A 198 5.83 15.72 -1.75
CA ASN A 198 4.40 15.64 -1.47
C ASN A 198 3.63 15.82 -2.77
N SER A 199 3.06 14.74 -3.32
CA SER A 199 2.29 14.78 -4.57
C SER A 199 0.97 15.56 -4.46
N VAL A 200 0.37 15.61 -3.27
CA VAL A 200 -0.87 16.37 -3.01
C VAL A 200 -0.60 17.87 -3.04
N LYS A 201 0.47 18.32 -2.38
CA LYS A 201 0.84 19.75 -2.33
C LYS A 201 1.78 20.20 -3.45
N LYS A 202 2.28 19.26 -4.26
CA LYS A 202 3.23 19.48 -5.35
C LYS A 202 4.49 20.24 -4.91
N ARG A 203 5.05 19.87 -3.75
CA ARG A 203 6.29 20.45 -3.21
C ARG A 203 7.01 19.47 -2.30
N VAL A 204 8.27 19.75 -2.02
CA VAL A 204 9.08 18.97 -1.07
C VAL A 204 8.70 19.35 0.37
N GLU A 205 8.43 18.36 1.21
CA GLU A 205 8.06 18.51 2.62
C GLU A 205 8.73 17.41 3.48
N PRO A 206 8.94 17.65 4.78
CA PRO A 206 9.41 16.59 5.68
C PRO A 206 8.43 15.41 5.71
N TRP A 207 8.91 14.24 6.12
CA TRP A 207 8.09 13.05 6.32
C TRP A 207 6.88 13.33 7.22
N ILE A 208 7.11 14.03 8.33
CA ILE A 208 6.08 14.42 9.29
C ILE A 208 6.00 15.94 9.36
N ASN A 209 4.83 16.48 9.03
CA ASN A 209 4.50 17.87 9.28
C ASN A 209 4.08 18.04 10.74
N ILE A 210 5.05 18.41 11.58
CA ILE A 210 4.86 18.53 13.04
C ILE A 210 3.79 19.57 13.40
N GLY A 211 3.77 20.72 12.74
CA GLY A 211 2.75 21.74 13.01
C GLY A 211 1.34 21.24 12.70
N LYS A 212 1.18 20.41 11.65
CA LYS A 212 -0.11 19.79 11.35
C LYS A 212 -0.48 18.70 12.34
N LEU A 213 0.50 17.93 12.81
CA LEU A 213 0.32 16.93 13.86
C LEU A 213 -0.14 17.57 15.18
N GLU A 214 0.56 18.62 15.63
CA GLU A 214 0.21 19.42 16.80
C GLU A 214 -1.18 20.05 16.67
N SER A 215 -1.53 20.56 15.48
CA SER A 215 -2.87 21.13 15.23
C SER A 215 -4.01 20.12 15.29
N ILE A 216 -3.76 18.83 15.03
CA ILE A 216 -4.81 17.79 14.98
C ILE A 216 -4.91 17.05 16.32
N TYR A 217 -3.76 16.74 16.93
CA TYR A 217 -3.68 15.87 18.11
C TYR A 217 -3.09 16.54 19.34
N GLY A 218 -2.55 17.75 19.21
CA GLY A 218 -1.99 18.47 20.34
C GLY A 218 -3.07 18.74 21.38
N PRO A 219 -2.68 18.81 22.67
CA PRO A 219 -3.61 19.19 23.71
C PRO A 219 -4.18 20.57 23.37
N SER A 220 -5.50 20.67 23.28
CA SER A 220 -6.18 21.95 23.27
C SER A 220 -5.78 22.65 24.56
N TYR A 221 -4.93 23.67 24.47
CA TYR A 221 -4.84 24.66 25.53
C TYR A 221 -6.18 25.38 25.56
N CYS A 222 -7.17 24.79 26.22
CA CYS A 222 -8.18 25.59 26.89
C CYS A 222 -7.38 26.42 27.89
N ALA A 223 -7.12 27.67 27.52
CA ALA A 223 -6.73 28.68 28.47
C ALA A 223 -7.88 28.77 29.47
N ILE A 224 -7.74 28.04 30.59
CA ILE A 224 -8.46 28.36 31.81
C ILE A 224 -7.83 29.67 32.27
N MET A 225 -8.41 30.77 31.81
CA MET A 225 -8.42 32.03 32.56
C MET A 225 -9.56 31.97 33.55
#